data_AF-A0A7R8NZ40-F1
#
_entry.id   AF-A0A7R8NZ40-F1
#
_cell.length_a   1.000
_cell.length_b   1.000
_cell.length_c   1.000
_cell.angle_alpha   90.00
_cell.angle_beta   90.00
_cell.angle_gamma   90.00
#
_symmetry.space_group_name_H-M   'P 1'
#
loop_
_entity.id
_entity.type
_entity.pdbx_description
1 polymer ?
#
loop_
_entity_poly.entity_id
_entity_poly.type
_entity_poly.pdbx_seq_one_letter_code
_entity_poly.pdbx_strand_id
1 'polypeptide(L)'
;MATSTSLATDAPAGDAFYTPPIPLPDGVPGDPIHARPLDNPAAAVPGGENWLVLHRSEGADGSPVATSGIIALPDRTAHPVPAGGHPLISWAHGTVGVADRCAPSRDRGDTGASPMNAYPLTLLGHFLDQGWAVAMTDYEALGTGTPQRLHPYLCGRSEAMGVLDIVTAARRLFPGEIGERFAIVGHSQGGQAALFAAHHAPGRVEGLTGVAAIAPANHLLGLVRGGATLDQVNSGFAFTPLLLAGALGGDPTIDPEQVLSPRAFQELWPHVRDRARAGLSRPDSWGGIKGTEQFRPGYPATPNPEQQKFDRQLEAMNPDLPLTVPVRITQAADDERVRADPAPLLGTDALVEELTATNSERGNIHYRRYEPGTVPADEPLGIHFATIGHDTPELTEWLAALLTAAGPRG
;
A
#
# COMPACT_ATOMS: atom_id res chain seq x y z
N MET A 1 2.63 -13.48 -33.34
CA MET A 1 1.16 -13.52 -33.38
C MET A 1 0.70 -13.58 -31.94
N ALA A 2 0.35 -12.43 -31.36
CA ALA A 2 -0.13 -12.35 -29.98
C ALA A 2 -1.58 -12.85 -29.97
N THR A 3 -1.82 -13.97 -29.31
CA THR A 3 -3.16 -14.45 -28.99
C THR A 3 -3.83 -13.36 -28.16
N SER A 4 -4.89 -12.77 -28.71
CA SER A 4 -5.87 -12.02 -27.93
C SER A 4 -6.35 -12.93 -26.80
N THR A 5 -5.92 -12.63 -25.58
CA THR A 5 -6.50 -13.21 -24.37
C THR A 5 -7.91 -12.66 -24.28
N SER A 6 -8.90 -13.43 -24.75
CA SER A 6 -10.30 -13.14 -24.42
C SER A 6 -10.37 -13.05 -22.90
N LEU A 7 -10.88 -11.94 -22.36
CA LEU A 7 -11.26 -11.81 -20.95
C LEU A 7 -12.01 -13.09 -20.56
N ALA A 8 -11.34 -13.99 -19.85
CA ALA A 8 -11.84 -15.34 -19.66
C ALA A 8 -13.07 -15.25 -18.76
N THR A 9 -14.24 -15.52 -19.34
CA THR A 9 -15.52 -15.72 -18.65
C THR A 9 -15.51 -16.95 -17.71
N ASP A 10 -14.38 -17.66 -17.63
CA ASP A 10 -14.13 -18.84 -16.78
C ASP A 10 -13.38 -18.52 -15.47
N ALA A 11 -13.27 -17.25 -15.07
CA ALA A 11 -12.68 -16.91 -13.78
C ALA A 11 -13.45 -17.59 -12.62
N PRO A 12 -12.75 -18.19 -11.63
CA PRO A 12 -13.42 -18.90 -10.54
C PRO A 12 -14.38 -18.01 -9.76
N ALA A 13 -15.52 -18.56 -9.35
CA ALA A 13 -16.50 -17.84 -8.55
C ALA A 13 -16.09 -17.74 -7.08
N GLY A 14 -16.48 -16.65 -6.43
CA GLY A 14 -16.26 -16.45 -4.99
C GLY A 14 -14.78 -16.53 -4.60
N ASP A 15 -14.51 -17.09 -3.43
CA ASP A 15 -13.17 -17.09 -2.84
C ASP A 15 -12.17 -18.00 -3.59
N ALA A 16 -12.64 -18.89 -4.46
CA ALA A 16 -11.78 -19.69 -5.34
C ALA A 16 -10.98 -18.80 -6.32
N PHE A 17 -11.46 -17.58 -6.61
CA PHE A 17 -10.74 -16.62 -7.45
C PHE A 17 -9.35 -16.28 -6.89
N TYR A 18 -9.23 -16.27 -5.57
CA TYR A 18 -8.02 -15.89 -4.85
C TYR A 18 -7.04 -17.04 -4.65
N THR A 19 -7.34 -18.23 -5.16
CA THR A 19 -6.43 -19.38 -5.13
C THR A 19 -5.72 -19.46 -6.47
N PRO A 20 -4.44 -19.05 -6.56
CA PRO A 20 -3.72 -19.09 -7.82
C PRO A 20 -3.51 -20.54 -8.29
N PRO A 21 -3.44 -20.80 -9.61
CA PRO A 21 -3.09 -22.11 -10.12
C PRO A 21 -1.66 -22.50 -9.72
N ILE A 22 -1.41 -23.80 -9.55
CA ILE A 22 -0.10 -24.37 -9.24
C ILE A 22 0.26 -25.39 -10.32
N PRO A 23 1.35 -25.19 -11.10
CA PRO A 23 2.21 -23.99 -11.12
C PRO A 23 1.47 -22.74 -11.63
N LEU A 24 2.03 -21.56 -11.34
CA LEU A 24 1.55 -20.32 -11.97
C LEU A 24 1.74 -20.40 -13.50
N PRO A 25 0.87 -19.75 -14.29
CA PRO A 25 1.04 -19.73 -15.74
C PRO A 25 2.34 -19.04 -16.12
N ASP A 26 2.95 -19.50 -17.22
CA ASP A 26 4.09 -18.81 -17.82
C ASP A 26 3.69 -17.38 -18.22
N GLY A 27 4.62 -16.44 -18.10
CA GLY A 27 4.37 -15.03 -18.41
C GLY A 27 5.40 -14.11 -17.77
N VAL A 28 5.13 -12.81 -17.86
CA VAL A 28 5.90 -11.76 -17.18
C VAL A 28 5.05 -11.10 -16.08
N PRO A 29 5.66 -10.33 -15.16
CA PRO A 29 4.89 -9.58 -14.18
C PRO A 29 3.86 -8.66 -14.84
N GLY A 30 2.65 -8.60 -14.27
CA GLY A 30 1.48 -7.93 -14.80
C GLY A 30 0.64 -8.75 -15.78
N ASP A 31 1.05 -9.97 -16.16
CA ASP A 31 0.23 -10.83 -17.01
C ASP A 31 -1.05 -11.26 -16.27
N PRO A 32 -2.26 -11.00 -16.82
CA PRO A 32 -3.51 -11.42 -16.18
C PRO A 32 -3.62 -12.94 -16.12
N ILE A 33 -4.04 -13.46 -14.96
CA ILE A 33 -4.34 -14.87 -14.72
C ILE A 33 -5.87 -15.07 -14.79
N HIS A 34 -6.60 -14.29 -14.01
CA HIS A 34 -8.07 -14.27 -14.00
C HIS A 34 -8.58 -12.83 -13.94
N ALA A 35 -9.72 -12.57 -14.57
CA ALA A 35 -10.44 -11.32 -14.43
C ALA A 35 -11.94 -11.57 -14.53
N ARG A 36 -12.74 -10.90 -13.69
CA ARG A 36 -14.20 -10.91 -13.76
C ARG A 36 -14.77 -9.60 -13.25
N PRO A 37 -16.00 -9.21 -13.64
CA PRO A 37 -16.70 -8.11 -12.99
C PRO A 37 -16.69 -8.30 -11.47
N LEU A 38 -16.38 -7.24 -10.73
CA LEU A 38 -16.37 -7.26 -9.27
C LEU A 38 -17.81 -7.49 -8.77
N ASP A 39 -18.01 -8.57 -8.01
CA ASP A 39 -19.32 -8.98 -7.48
C ASP A 39 -19.49 -8.61 -6.00
N ASN A 40 -18.63 -7.73 -5.48
CA ASN A 40 -18.58 -7.32 -4.09
C ASN A 40 -18.74 -5.79 -3.93
N PRO A 41 -19.95 -5.30 -3.61
CA PRO A 41 -20.23 -3.86 -3.57
C PRO A 41 -19.40 -3.06 -2.55
N ALA A 42 -18.96 -3.67 -1.45
CA ALA A 42 -18.20 -2.96 -0.42
C ALA A 42 -16.76 -2.61 -0.86
N ALA A 43 -16.23 -3.33 -1.85
CA ALA A 43 -14.92 -3.07 -2.44
C ALA A 43 -14.98 -2.22 -3.72
N ALA A 44 -16.18 -1.93 -4.24
CA ALA A 44 -16.35 -1.28 -5.54
C ALA A 44 -16.05 0.22 -5.46
N VAL A 45 -15.23 0.71 -6.39
CA VAL A 45 -15.03 2.14 -6.60
C VAL A 45 -16.31 2.73 -7.21
N PRO A 46 -16.94 3.73 -6.59
CA PRO A 46 -18.18 4.32 -7.10
C PRO A 46 -17.91 5.10 -8.40
N GLY A 47 -18.91 5.20 -9.27
CA GLY A 47 -18.82 6.00 -10.50
C GLY A 47 -18.26 5.29 -11.73
N GLY A 48 -18.07 3.96 -11.69
CA GLY A 48 -17.57 3.22 -12.84
C GLY A 48 -17.70 1.71 -12.82
N GLU A 49 -17.15 1.06 -13.84
CA GLU A 49 -17.13 -0.38 -14.01
C GLU A 49 -15.93 -0.99 -13.27
N ASN A 50 -16.17 -1.93 -12.37
CA ASN A 50 -15.15 -2.51 -11.51
C ASN A 50 -14.86 -3.96 -11.90
N TRP A 51 -13.58 -4.29 -12.02
CA TRP A 51 -13.08 -5.62 -12.35
C TRP A 51 -12.19 -6.14 -11.24
N LEU A 52 -12.49 -7.33 -10.75
CA LEU A 52 -11.60 -8.11 -9.91
C LEU A 52 -10.57 -8.80 -10.80
N VAL A 53 -9.29 -8.59 -10.52
CA VAL A 53 -8.16 -9.16 -11.28
C VAL A 53 -7.26 -9.99 -10.38
N LEU A 54 -6.75 -11.10 -10.91
CA LEU A 54 -5.61 -11.83 -10.40
C LEU A 54 -4.54 -11.78 -11.50
N HIS A 55 -3.35 -11.32 -11.18
CA HIS A 55 -2.26 -11.21 -12.15
C HIS A 55 -0.94 -11.71 -11.59
N ARG A 56 -0.01 -12.06 -12.48
CA ARG A 56 1.35 -12.42 -12.10
C ARG A 56 2.09 -11.19 -11.56
N SER A 57 2.92 -11.38 -10.54
CA SER A 57 3.80 -10.35 -9.98
C SER A 57 5.10 -11.01 -9.49
N GLU A 58 5.92 -10.25 -8.78
CA GLU A 58 7.19 -10.69 -8.20
C GLU A 58 7.15 -10.45 -6.69
N GLY A 59 7.48 -11.49 -5.91
CA GLY A 59 7.52 -11.39 -4.46
C GLY A 59 8.78 -10.71 -3.93
N ALA A 60 8.83 -10.46 -2.62
CA ALA A 60 9.96 -9.82 -1.94
C ALA A 60 11.32 -10.50 -2.23
N ASP A 61 11.32 -11.82 -2.42
CA ASP A 61 12.47 -12.67 -2.72
C ASP A 61 12.80 -12.79 -4.22
N GLY A 62 12.06 -12.09 -5.09
CA GLY A 62 12.17 -12.18 -6.54
C GLY A 62 11.44 -13.37 -7.16
N SER A 63 10.75 -14.20 -6.37
CA SER A 63 9.99 -15.34 -6.89
C SER A 63 8.71 -14.89 -7.60
N PRO A 64 8.23 -15.65 -8.61
CA PRO A 64 6.93 -15.35 -9.22
C PRO A 64 5.79 -15.62 -8.23
N VAL A 65 4.92 -14.63 -8.05
CA VAL A 65 3.72 -14.72 -7.21
C VAL A 65 2.48 -14.29 -8.00
N ALA A 66 1.29 -14.52 -7.43
CA ALA A 66 0.05 -13.96 -7.96
C ALA A 66 -0.52 -12.96 -6.95
N THR A 67 -0.92 -11.79 -7.46
CA THR A 67 -1.48 -10.69 -6.68
C THR A 67 -2.87 -10.38 -7.22
N SER A 68 -3.82 -10.19 -6.30
CA SER A 68 -5.16 -9.73 -6.64
C SER A 68 -5.27 -8.21 -6.56
N GLY A 69 -6.34 -7.66 -7.14
CA GLY A 69 -6.64 -6.25 -7.06
C GLY A 69 -7.92 -5.88 -7.80
N ILE A 70 -8.20 -4.59 -7.87
CA ILE A 70 -9.35 -4.02 -8.57
C ILE A 70 -8.86 -3.10 -9.68
N ILE A 71 -9.46 -3.20 -10.85
CA ILE A 71 -9.33 -2.20 -11.92
C ILE A 71 -10.71 -1.59 -12.13
N ALA A 72 -10.80 -0.28 -11.96
CA ALA A 72 -12.02 0.49 -12.16
C ALA A 72 -11.88 1.40 -13.39
N LEU A 73 -12.82 1.28 -14.31
CA LEU A 73 -12.92 2.13 -15.50
C LEU A 73 -14.01 3.19 -15.27
N PRO A 74 -13.81 4.43 -15.71
CA PRO A 74 -14.83 5.46 -15.59
C PRO A 74 -16.08 5.08 -16.41
N ASP A 75 -17.23 5.64 -16.05
CA ASP A 75 -18.44 5.47 -16.85
C ASP A 75 -18.20 5.94 -18.30
N ARG A 76 -18.27 5.00 -19.25
CA ARG A 76 -17.94 5.26 -20.66
C ARG A 76 -18.97 6.14 -21.37
N THR A 77 -20.15 6.34 -20.78
CA THR A 77 -21.17 7.24 -21.33
C THR A 77 -20.86 8.68 -20.98
N ALA A 78 -20.48 8.93 -19.72
CA ALA A 78 -20.06 10.23 -19.22
C ALA A 78 -18.64 10.61 -19.69
N HIS A 79 -17.74 9.62 -19.74
CA HIS A 79 -16.33 9.77 -20.12
C HIS A 79 -15.97 8.77 -21.23
N PRO A 80 -16.30 9.07 -22.50
CA PRO A 80 -15.88 8.23 -23.62
C PRO A 80 -14.36 8.06 -23.66
N VAL A 81 -13.89 6.88 -24.08
CA VAL A 81 -12.46 6.56 -24.17
C VAL A 81 -11.75 7.61 -25.03
N PRO A 82 -10.80 8.40 -24.47
CA PRO A 82 -10.11 9.44 -25.22
C PRO A 82 -9.09 8.83 -26.19
N ALA A 83 -8.63 9.62 -27.16
CA ALA A 83 -7.53 9.22 -28.02
C ALA A 83 -6.27 8.97 -27.17
N GLY A 84 -5.78 7.74 -27.18
CA GLY A 84 -4.65 7.30 -26.33
C GLY A 84 -5.05 6.63 -25.01
N GLY A 85 -6.35 6.43 -24.75
CA GLY A 85 -6.87 5.75 -23.57
C GLY A 85 -6.96 6.63 -22.32
N HIS A 86 -7.74 6.20 -21.35
CA HIS A 86 -7.86 6.84 -20.04
C HIS A 86 -6.49 6.88 -19.34
N PRO A 87 -6.06 8.04 -18.81
CA PRO A 87 -4.97 8.09 -17.86
C PRO A 87 -5.27 7.18 -16.67
N LEU A 88 -4.23 6.54 -16.12
CA LEU A 88 -4.39 5.59 -15.01
C LEU A 88 -3.84 6.16 -13.71
N ILE A 89 -4.59 6.00 -12.62
CA ILE A 89 -4.08 6.14 -11.26
C ILE A 89 -3.82 4.73 -10.70
N SER A 90 -2.56 4.44 -10.37
CA SER A 90 -2.24 3.27 -9.55
C SER A 90 -2.37 3.65 -8.08
N TRP A 91 -3.40 3.14 -7.42
CA TRP A 91 -3.69 3.41 -6.02
C TRP A 91 -3.01 2.39 -5.10
N ALA A 92 -2.21 2.90 -4.16
CA ALA A 92 -1.54 2.15 -3.11
C ALA A 92 -2.30 2.38 -1.78
N HIS A 93 -2.96 1.34 -1.25
CA HIS A 93 -3.83 1.48 -0.09
C HIS A 93 -3.07 1.55 1.24
N GLY A 94 -3.71 2.13 2.26
CA GLY A 94 -3.19 2.20 3.63
C GLY A 94 -3.30 0.86 4.38
N THR A 95 -2.89 0.86 5.65
CA THR A 95 -2.83 -0.38 6.45
C THR A 95 -4.19 -0.99 6.78
N VAL A 96 -4.36 -2.24 6.38
CA VAL A 96 -5.57 -3.05 6.62
C VAL A 96 -5.29 -4.29 7.48
N GLY A 97 -4.06 -4.82 7.44
CA GLY A 97 -3.63 -6.06 8.07
C GLY A 97 -2.75 -6.88 7.11
N VAL A 98 -2.39 -8.10 7.48
CA VAL A 98 -1.65 -9.05 6.61
C VAL A 98 -2.42 -10.35 6.34
N ALA A 99 -3.62 -10.49 6.92
CA ALA A 99 -4.50 -11.62 6.67
C ALA A 99 -5.28 -11.42 5.37
N ASP A 100 -5.49 -12.49 4.60
CA ASP A 100 -6.09 -12.40 3.26
C ASP A 100 -7.43 -11.67 3.23
N ARG A 101 -8.30 -11.96 4.20
CA ARG A 101 -9.61 -11.31 4.35
C ARG A 101 -9.57 -9.80 4.54
N CYS A 102 -8.39 -9.21 4.74
CA CYS A 102 -8.22 -7.77 4.90
C CYS A 102 -8.00 -7.05 3.56
N ALA A 103 -7.64 -7.81 2.51
CA ALA A 103 -7.36 -7.27 1.18
C ALA A 103 -8.52 -6.40 0.67
N PRO A 104 -8.26 -5.20 0.13
CA PRO A 104 -9.31 -4.33 -0.40
C PRO A 104 -10.25 -5.04 -1.38
N SER A 105 -9.73 -5.86 -2.31
CA SER A 105 -10.56 -6.55 -3.29
C SER A 105 -11.49 -7.61 -2.67
N ARG A 106 -11.17 -8.10 -1.46
CA ARG A 106 -11.95 -9.10 -0.71
C ARG A 106 -12.96 -8.46 0.24
N ASP A 107 -13.00 -7.14 0.36
CA ASP A 107 -13.75 -6.49 1.42
C ASP A 107 -15.26 -6.60 1.25
N ARG A 108 -15.94 -7.38 2.09
CA ARG A 108 -17.40 -7.55 2.07
C ARG A 108 -18.13 -6.66 3.09
N GLY A 109 -17.43 -5.72 3.72
CA GLY A 109 -17.99 -4.86 4.78
C GLY A 109 -18.12 -5.57 6.13
N ASP A 110 -17.51 -6.74 6.30
CA ASP A 110 -17.67 -7.63 7.45
C ASP A 110 -16.38 -7.81 8.28
N THR A 111 -15.33 -7.04 7.97
CA THR A 111 -14.04 -7.13 8.66
C THR A 111 -13.68 -5.84 9.36
N GLY A 112 -12.72 -5.93 10.30
CA GLY A 112 -12.12 -4.74 10.89
C GLY A 112 -11.31 -3.90 9.90
N ALA A 113 -11.04 -4.38 8.68
CA ALA A 113 -10.38 -3.61 7.62
C ALA A 113 -11.34 -2.69 6.87
N SER A 114 -12.64 -3.01 6.84
CA SER A 114 -13.61 -2.37 5.96
C SER A 114 -13.70 -0.85 6.09
N PRO A 115 -13.65 -0.23 7.29
CA PRO A 115 -13.63 1.23 7.39
C PRO A 115 -12.42 1.86 6.68
N MET A 116 -11.24 1.22 6.75
CA MET A 116 -10.03 1.71 6.11
C MET A 116 -10.04 1.50 4.59
N ASN A 117 -10.65 0.40 4.12
CA ASN A 117 -10.84 0.12 2.69
C ASN A 117 -11.86 1.07 2.06
N ALA A 118 -12.97 1.34 2.75
CA ALA A 118 -14.06 2.17 2.23
C ALA A 118 -13.70 3.66 2.16
N TYR A 119 -12.89 4.16 3.10
CA TYR A 119 -12.56 5.58 3.18
C TYR A 119 -11.97 6.18 1.89
N PRO A 120 -10.92 5.59 1.26
CA PRO A 120 -10.36 6.12 0.02
C PRO A 120 -11.28 5.99 -1.20
N LEU A 121 -12.35 5.18 -1.16
CA LEU A 121 -13.22 4.98 -2.32
C LEU A 121 -13.87 6.29 -2.81
N THR A 122 -14.08 7.27 -1.93
CA THR A 122 -14.55 8.60 -2.33
C THR A 122 -13.55 9.32 -3.23
N LEU A 123 -12.25 9.29 -2.90
CA LEU A 123 -11.19 9.85 -3.76
C LEU A 123 -11.08 9.06 -5.06
N LEU A 124 -11.14 7.74 -5.00
CA LEU A 124 -11.02 6.89 -6.19
C LEU A 124 -12.20 7.10 -7.15
N GLY A 125 -13.42 7.24 -6.63
CA GLY A 125 -14.58 7.61 -7.43
C GLY A 125 -14.46 9.01 -8.03
N HIS A 126 -13.91 9.96 -7.27
CA HIS A 126 -13.60 11.29 -7.81
C HIS A 126 -12.62 11.23 -8.99
N PHE A 127 -11.62 10.33 -8.99
CA PHE A 127 -10.76 10.13 -10.15
C PHE A 127 -11.51 9.54 -11.35
N LEU A 128 -12.47 8.64 -11.14
CA LEU A 128 -13.35 8.16 -12.22
C LEU A 128 -14.19 9.30 -12.81
N ASP A 129 -14.69 10.23 -11.98
CA ASP A 129 -15.42 11.43 -12.42
C ASP A 129 -14.52 12.43 -13.19
N GLN A 130 -13.19 12.31 -13.11
CA GLN A 130 -12.26 13.04 -13.98
C GLN A 130 -12.00 12.32 -15.31
N GLY A 131 -12.60 11.14 -15.52
CA GLY A 131 -12.33 10.29 -16.68
C GLY A 131 -10.99 9.55 -16.60
N TRP A 132 -10.42 9.41 -15.41
CA TRP A 132 -9.21 8.61 -15.17
C TRP A 132 -9.60 7.22 -14.70
N ALA A 133 -8.91 6.19 -15.20
CA ALA A 133 -9.06 4.84 -14.67
C ALA A 133 -8.28 4.69 -13.36
N VAL A 134 -8.66 3.73 -12.53
CA VAL A 134 -7.98 3.40 -11.28
C VAL A 134 -7.59 1.92 -11.27
N ALA A 135 -6.37 1.61 -10.86
CA ALA A 135 -5.93 0.25 -10.54
C ALA A 135 -5.47 0.22 -9.08
N MET A 136 -6.09 -0.62 -8.26
CA MET A 136 -5.81 -0.79 -6.84
C MET A 136 -5.32 -2.21 -6.59
N THR A 137 -4.03 -2.35 -6.28
CA THR A 137 -3.42 -3.64 -5.92
C THR A 137 -3.82 -4.04 -4.51
N ASP A 138 -3.89 -5.34 -4.22
CA ASP A 138 -3.94 -5.81 -2.83
C ASP A 138 -2.52 -5.96 -2.21
N TYR A 139 -1.45 -5.91 -3.01
CA TYR A 139 -0.07 -6.31 -2.64
C TYR A 139 0.19 -7.82 -2.55
N GLU A 140 1.47 -8.19 -2.54
CA GLU A 140 1.91 -9.58 -2.38
C GLU A 140 1.27 -10.21 -1.15
N ALA A 141 0.71 -11.42 -1.34
CA ALA A 141 0.21 -12.30 -0.29
C ALA A 141 -0.85 -11.67 0.64
N LEU A 142 -1.46 -10.57 0.20
CA LEU A 142 -2.66 -10.01 0.82
C LEU A 142 -3.84 -10.35 -0.08
N GLY A 143 -4.63 -11.33 0.33
CA GLY A 143 -5.75 -11.85 -0.46
C GLY A 143 -5.40 -13.18 -1.13
N THR A 144 -4.13 -13.40 -1.44
CA THR A 144 -3.58 -14.62 -2.08
C THR A 144 -2.52 -15.32 -1.22
N GLY A 145 -2.45 -14.98 0.07
CA GLY A 145 -1.50 -15.51 1.04
C GLY A 145 -1.68 -16.99 1.32
N THR A 146 -0.71 -17.55 2.04
CA THR A 146 -0.73 -18.92 2.53
C THR A 146 -0.31 -18.94 3.99
N PRO A 147 -0.52 -20.03 4.75
CA PRO A 147 -0.05 -20.10 6.14
C PRO A 147 1.44 -19.81 6.31
N GLN A 148 2.24 -20.07 5.27
CA GLN A 148 3.69 -19.86 5.20
C GLN A 148 4.10 -18.50 4.62
N ARG A 149 3.22 -17.82 3.88
CA ARG A 149 3.52 -16.54 3.22
C ARG A 149 2.46 -15.51 3.60
N LEU A 150 2.85 -14.60 4.49
CA LEU A 150 2.07 -13.42 4.86
C LEU A 150 2.41 -12.27 3.94
N HIS A 151 1.50 -11.30 3.84
CA HIS A 151 1.80 -10.02 3.21
C HIS A 151 3.05 -9.37 3.83
N PRO A 152 4.12 -9.10 3.05
CA PRO A 152 5.32 -8.40 3.49
C PRO A 152 5.05 -6.91 3.74
N TYR A 153 4.30 -6.60 4.79
CA TYR A 153 3.87 -5.26 5.16
C TYR A 153 5.03 -4.27 5.29
N LEU A 154 4.99 -3.15 4.55
CA LEU A 154 6.05 -2.13 4.47
C LEU A 154 7.39 -2.63 3.90
N CYS A 155 7.47 -3.87 3.39
CA CYS A 155 8.60 -4.30 2.59
C CYS A 155 8.54 -3.58 1.23
N GLY A 156 9.23 -2.44 1.14
CA GLY A 156 9.06 -1.49 0.05
C GLY A 156 9.24 -2.08 -1.35
N ARG A 157 10.19 -3.00 -1.55
CA ARG A 157 10.35 -3.70 -2.84
C ARG A 157 9.11 -4.53 -3.21
N SER A 158 8.58 -5.31 -2.27
CA SER A 158 7.40 -6.15 -2.49
C SER A 158 6.17 -5.31 -2.85
N GLU A 159 5.91 -4.26 -2.07
CA GLU A 159 4.76 -3.38 -2.32
C GLU A 159 4.90 -2.65 -3.66
N ALA A 160 6.10 -2.20 -4.00
CA ALA A 160 6.39 -1.57 -5.29
C ALA A 160 6.03 -2.48 -6.48
N MET A 161 6.36 -3.79 -6.42
CA MET A 161 6.00 -4.72 -7.49
C MET A 161 4.48 -4.81 -7.66
N GLY A 162 3.73 -4.89 -6.55
CA GLY A 162 2.26 -4.90 -6.58
C GLY A 162 1.67 -3.64 -7.22
N VAL A 163 2.18 -2.45 -6.87
CA VAL A 163 1.72 -1.15 -7.40
C VAL A 163 2.02 -1.00 -8.90
N LEU A 164 3.17 -1.49 -9.36
CA LEU A 164 3.60 -1.36 -10.75
C LEU A 164 2.97 -2.44 -11.64
N ASP A 165 2.95 -3.68 -11.21
CA ASP A 165 2.51 -4.79 -12.05
C ASP A 165 1.00 -4.74 -12.35
N ILE A 166 0.19 -4.17 -11.45
CA ILE A 166 -1.24 -3.98 -11.72
C ILE A 166 -1.50 -2.96 -12.85
N VAL A 167 -0.59 -2.02 -13.08
CA VAL A 167 -0.65 -1.11 -14.24
C VAL A 167 -0.51 -1.88 -15.54
N THR A 168 0.43 -2.82 -15.59
CA THR A 168 0.61 -3.71 -16.74
C THR A 168 -0.61 -4.63 -16.92
N ALA A 169 -1.19 -5.14 -15.83
CA ALA A 169 -2.42 -5.94 -15.88
C ALA A 169 -3.59 -5.14 -16.45
N ALA A 170 -3.79 -3.89 -16.01
CA ALA A 170 -4.83 -3.01 -16.51
C ALA A 170 -4.69 -2.75 -18.03
N ARG A 171 -3.48 -2.44 -18.49
CA ARG A 171 -3.20 -2.21 -19.93
C ARG A 171 -3.46 -3.45 -20.79
N ARG A 172 -3.17 -4.63 -20.25
CA ARG A 172 -3.37 -5.91 -20.96
C ARG A 172 -4.84 -6.34 -21.01
N LEU A 173 -5.60 -6.09 -19.94
CA LEU A 173 -7.01 -6.43 -19.87
C LEU A 173 -7.89 -5.49 -20.71
N PHE A 174 -7.50 -4.22 -20.81
CA PHE A 174 -8.28 -3.19 -21.49
C PHE A 174 -7.46 -2.48 -22.59
N PRO A 175 -7.02 -3.23 -23.62
CA PRO A 175 -6.16 -2.69 -24.67
C PRO A 175 -6.87 -1.58 -25.45
N GLY A 176 -6.23 -0.41 -25.54
CA GLY A 176 -6.78 0.77 -26.20
C GLY A 176 -7.72 1.61 -25.33
N GLU A 177 -8.11 1.12 -24.16
CA GLU A 177 -8.91 1.87 -23.18
C GLU A 177 -8.07 2.47 -22.07
N ILE A 178 -7.00 1.79 -21.65
CA ILE A 178 -6.03 2.32 -20.67
C ILE A 178 -4.83 2.88 -21.41
N GLY A 179 -4.48 4.13 -21.10
CA GLY A 179 -3.37 4.84 -21.72
C GLY A 179 -1.99 4.50 -21.17
N GLU A 180 -0.97 5.05 -21.84
CA GLU A 180 0.44 4.90 -21.45
C GLU A 180 0.83 5.77 -20.26
N ARG A 181 0.12 6.86 -19.99
CA ARG A 181 0.44 7.75 -18.86
C ARG A 181 -0.26 7.26 -17.60
N PHE A 182 0.50 7.17 -16.52
CA PHE A 182 -0.06 6.87 -15.21
C PHE A 182 0.63 7.64 -14.10
N ALA A 183 -0.09 7.87 -13.00
CA ALA A 183 0.45 8.39 -11.76
C ALA A 183 0.22 7.37 -10.64
N ILE A 184 1.04 7.44 -9.59
CA ILE A 184 0.85 6.63 -8.39
C ILE A 184 0.36 7.55 -7.27
N VAL A 185 -0.68 7.13 -6.57
CA VAL A 185 -1.20 7.83 -5.39
C VAL A 185 -1.30 6.81 -4.25
N GLY A 186 -0.84 7.16 -3.06
CA GLY A 186 -0.98 6.28 -1.91
C GLY A 186 -1.09 7.01 -0.58
N HIS A 187 -1.65 6.32 0.40
CA HIS A 187 -1.90 6.84 1.75
C HIS A 187 -1.29 5.97 2.84
N SER A 188 -0.67 6.56 3.87
CA SER A 188 -0.16 5.82 5.03
C SER A 188 0.94 4.81 4.62
N GLN A 189 0.72 3.51 4.85
CA GLN A 189 1.50 2.42 4.22
C GLN A 189 1.61 2.63 2.71
N GLY A 190 0.49 2.84 2.03
CA GLY A 190 0.44 3.07 0.60
C GLY A 190 1.21 4.32 0.16
N GLY A 191 1.35 5.33 1.02
CA GLY A 191 2.17 6.50 0.75
C GLY A 191 3.66 6.15 0.68
N GLN A 192 4.13 5.27 1.57
CA GLN A 192 5.48 4.71 1.49
C GLN A 192 5.63 3.79 0.28
N ALA A 193 4.66 2.90 0.03
CA ALA A 193 4.67 2.02 -1.13
C ALA A 193 4.72 2.81 -2.45
N ALA A 194 4.05 3.96 -2.52
CA ALA A 194 4.06 4.85 -3.68
C ALA A 194 5.48 5.40 -3.97
N LEU A 195 6.22 5.79 -2.94
CA LEU A 195 7.61 6.26 -3.07
C LEU A 195 8.54 5.13 -3.53
N PHE A 196 8.43 3.93 -2.94
CA PHE A 196 9.18 2.76 -3.40
C PHE A 196 8.82 2.34 -4.82
N ALA A 197 7.54 2.42 -5.19
CA ALA A 197 7.09 2.14 -6.55
C ALA A 197 7.68 3.12 -7.56
N ALA A 198 7.77 4.42 -7.24
CA ALA A 198 8.48 5.38 -8.10
C ALA A 198 9.96 5.03 -8.28
N HIS A 199 10.64 4.64 -7.20
CA HIS A 199 12.03 4.24 -7.24
C HIS A 199 12.26 3.01 -8.14
N HIS A 200 11.33 2.05 -8.10
CA HIS A 200 11.42 0.80 -8.87
C HIS A 200 10.74 0.84 -10.26
N ALA A 201 10.07 1.94 -10.62
CA ALA A 201 9.39 2.07 -11.92
C ALA A 201 10.33 1.96 -13.14
N PRO A 202 11.54 2.58 -13.15
CA PRO A 202 12.42 2.54 -14.32
C PRO A 202 12.77 1.11 -14.76
N GLY A 203 12.48 0.77 -16.02
CA GLY A 203 12.71 -0.57 -16.57
C GLY A 203 11.70 -1.63 -16.13
N ARG A 204 10.74 -1.31 -15.23
CA ARG A 204 9.64 -2.19 -14.84
C ARG A 204 8.35 -1.86 -15.56
N VAL A 205 7.91 -0.59 -15.49
CA VAL A 205 6.71 -0.09 -16.18
C VAL A 205 6.94 1.35 -16.64
N GLU A 206 6.81 1.58 -17.95
CA GLU A 206 6.98 2.90 -18.56
C GLU A 206 5.74 3.79 -18.42
N GLY A 207 5.96 5.09 -18.49
CA GLY A 207 4.91 6.11 -18.55
C GLY A 207 4.47 6.68 -17.19
N LEU A 208 5.25 6.47 -16.12
CA LEU A 208 5.02 7.11 -14.84
C LEU A 208 5.24 8.63 -14.96
N THR A 209 4.21 9.43 -14.67
CA THR A 209 4.27 10.90 -14.78
C THR A 209 4.55 11.60 -13.45
N GLY A 210 4.24 10.95 -12.32
CA GLY A 210 4.47 11.49 -10.98
C GLY A 210 3.89 10.63 -9.88
N VAL A 211 4.24 10.95 -8.64
CA VAL A 211 3.81 10.23 -7.45
C VAL A 211 3.29 11.18 -6.37
N ALA A 212 2.13 10.85 -5.80
CA ALA A 212 1.59 11.53 -4.62
C ALA A 212 1.55 10.59 -3.42
N ALA A 213 2.28 10.94 -2.36
CA ALA A 213 2.35 10.20 -1.11
C ALA A 213 1.66 11.01 0.01
N ILE A 214 0.51 10.53 0.46
CA ILE A 214 -0.28 11.17 1.52
C ILE A 214 0.06 10.50 2.85
N ALA A 215 0.61 11.27 3.80
CA ALA A 215 1.04 10.83 5.12
C ALA A 215 1.87 9.52 5.07
N PRO A 216 2.97 9.46 4.30
CA PRO A 216 3.72 8.23 4.07
C PRO A 216 4.34 7.68 5.36
N ALA A 217 4.16 6.38 5.63
CA ALA A 217 4.82 5.70 6.75
C ALA A 217 6.36 5.84 6.65
N ASN A 218 7.02 6.22 7.75
CA ASN A 218 8.45 6.50 7.77
C ASN A 218 9.05 6.31 9.17
N HIS A 219 10.39 6.23 9.26
CA HIS A 219 11.14 6.24 10.52
C HIS A 219 10.64 5.28 11.62
N LEU A 220 10.24 4.07 11.23
CA LEU A 220 9.50 3.14 12.10
C LEU A 220 10.33 2.57 13.25
N LEU A 221 11.65 2.44 13.07
CA LEU A 221 12.54 1.86 14.08
C LEU A 221 12.44 2.58 15.43
N GLY A 222 12.47 3.91 15.41
CA GLY A 222 12.39 4.73 16.63
C GLY A 222 11.06 4.54 17.36
N LEU A 223 9.96 4.44 16.61
CA LEU A 223 8.62 4.17 17.16
C LEU A 223 8.54 2.78 17.80
N VAL A 224 9.08 1.74 17.15
CA VAL A 224 9.07 0.37 17.68
C VAL A 224 9.93 0.27 18.95
N ARG A 225 11.16 0.81 18.92
CA ARG A 225 12.06 0.78 20.08
C ARG A 225 11.49 1.59 21.24
N GLY A 226 10.94 2.78 20.99
CA GLY A 226 10.27 3.57 22.02
C GLY A 226 9.02 2.90 22.59
N GLY A 227 8.21 2.27 21.73
CA GLY A 227 7.04 1.50 22.14
C GLY A 227 7.40 0.31 23.03
N ALA A 228 8.54 -0.34 22.78
CA ALA A 228 9.02 -1.47 23.57
C ALA A 228 9.39 -1.13 25.02
N THR A 229 9.57 0.16 25.36
CA THR A 229 9.92 0.59 26.72
C THR A 229 8.71 1.00 27.57
N LEU A 230 7.51 1.02 26.99
CA LEU A 230 6.31 1.52 27.67
C LEU A 230 5.70 0.47 28.62
N ASP A 231 5.59 0.78 29.91
CA ASP A 231 4.90 -0.08 30.91
C ASP A 231 3.37 0.14 30.92
N GLN A 232 2.77 0.19 29.73
CA GLN A 232 1.34 0.35 29.54
C GLN A 232 0.89 -0.42 28.31
N VAL A 233 -0.38 -0.77 28.27
CA VAL A 233 -1.02 -1.29 27.05
C VAL A 233 -1.26 -0.14 26.05
N ASN A 234 -1.20 -0.45 24.75
CA ASN A 234 -1.46 0.52 23.70
C ASN A 234 -2.01 -0.20 22.46
N SER A 235 -3.12 0.30 21.91
CA SER A 235 -3.71 -0.26 20.68
C SER A 235 -2.78 -0.18 19.47
N GLY A 236 -1.81 0.73 19.47
CA GLY A 236 -0.75 0.88 18.48
C GLY A 236 0.23 -0.29 18.41
N PHE A 237 0.36 -1.11 19.46
CA PHE A 237 1.21 -2.31 19.43
C PHE A 237 0.70 -3.37 18.44
N ALA A 238 -0.52 -3.21 17.90
CA ALA A 238 -1.00 -3.96 16.76
C ALA A 238 -0.15 -3.82 15.49
N PHE A 239 0.70 -2.79 15.38
CA PHE A 239 1.64 -2.65 14.26
C PHE A 239 2.87 -3.56 14.39
N THR A 240 3.31 -3.89 15.61
CA THR A 240 4.47 -4.77 15.85
C THR A 240 4.43 -6.08 15.05
N PRO A 241 3.34 -6.86 15.04
CA PRO A 241 3.29 -8.08 14.23
C PRO A 241 3.25 -7.77 12.72
N LEU A 242 2.62 -6.68 12.28
CA LEU A 242 2.61 -6.33 10.86
C LEU A 242 4.04 -6.02 10.39
N LEU A 243 4.79 -5.22 11.16
CA LEU A 243 6.18 -4.90 10.89
C LEU A 243 7.08 -6.14 10.90
N LEU A 244 6.83 -7.10 11.79
CA LEU A 244 7.54 -8.38 11.78
C LEU A 244 7.23 -9.21 10.53
N ALA A 245 5.99 -9.21 10.04
CA ALA A 245 5.64 -9.85 8.76
C ALA A 245 6.39 -9.21 7.58
N GLY A 246 6.48 -7.87 7.57
CA GLY A 246 7.33 -7.13 6.63
C GLY A 246 8.79 -7.52 6.67
N ALA A 247 9.35 -7.56 7.88
CA ALA A 247 10.74 -7.92 8.10
C ALA A 247 11.06 -9.35 7.64
N LEU A 248 10.13 -10.30 7.83
CA LEU A 248 10.27 -11.67 7.34
C LEU A 248 10.27 -11.75 5.81
N GLY A 249 9.58 -10.84 5.12
CA GLY A 249 9.66 -10.75 3.66
C GLY A 249 11.00 -10.22 3.16
N GLY A 250 11.58 -9.24 3.87
CA GLY A 250 12.90 -8.69 3.51
C GLY A 250 14.09 -9.52 3.97
N ASP A 251 13.96 -10.27 5.08
CA ASP A 251 14.92 -11.23 5.59
C ASP A 251 14.21 -12.47 6.15
N PRO A 252 14.02 -13.53 5.33
CA PRO A 252 13.35 -14.76 5.76
C PRO A 252 14.20 -15.59 6.73
N THR A 253 15.43 -15.17 7.06
CA THR A 253 16.27 -15.82 8.06
C THR A 253 16.01 -15.32 9.48
N ILE A 254 15.12 -14.34 9.65
CA ILE A 254 14.66 -13.90 10.97
C ILE A 254 13.88 -15.03 11.64
N ASP A 255 14.24 -15.38 12.87
CA ASP A 255 13.43 -16.25 13.73
C ASP A 255 12.48 -15.41 14.61
N PRO A 256 11.16 -15.38 14.31
CA PRO A 256 10.18 -14.62 15.11
C PRO A 256 10.15 -15.02 16.58
N GLU A 257 10.46 -16.29 16.89
CA GLU A 257 10.49 -16.79 18.25
C GLU A 257 11.59 -16.11 19.06
N GLN A 258 12.70 -15.71 18.44
CA GLN A 258 13.80 -14.99 19.10
C GLN A 258 13.61 -13.48 19.13
N VAL A 259 12.74 -12.92 18.29
CA VAL A 259 12.39 -11.50 18.32
C VAL A 259 11.40 -11.21 19.46
N LEU A 260 10.30 -11.96 19.49
CA LEU A 260 9.17 -11.74 20.38
C LEU A 260 9.32 -12.45 21.73
N SER A 261 8.67 -11.92 22.76
CA SER A 261 8.55 -12.65 24.04
C SER A 261 7.76 -13.96 23.85
N PRO A 262 7.89 -14.95 24.75
CA PRO A 262 7.14 -16.21 24.64
C PRO A 262 5.62 -15.99 24.53
N ARG A 263 5.05 -15.09 25.33
CA ARG A 263 3.63 -14.73 25.25
C ARG A 263 3.28 -14.09 23.91
N ALA A 264 4.06 -13.11 23.46
CA ALA A 264 3.81 -12.44 22.18
C ALA A 264 3.90 -13.42 20.99
N PHE A 265 4.88 -14.34 21.00
CA PHE A 265 5.06 -15.33 19.96
C PHE A 265 4.00 -16.45 19.98
N GLN A 266 3.72 -17.03 21.15
CA GLN A 266 2.86 -18.21 21.23
C GLN A 266 1.37 -17.86 21.21
N GLU A 267 0.98 -16.76 21.86
CA GLU A 267 -0.42 -16.39 22.04
C GLU A 267 -0.90 -15.33 21.06
N LEU A 268 -0.06 -14.33 20.73
CA LEU A 268 -0.51 -13.14 19.98
C LEU A 268 -0.10 -13.14 18.51
N TRP A 269 1.08 -13.63 18.16
CA TRP A 269 1.57 -13.72 16.79
C TRP A 269 0.63 -14.49 15.87
N PRO A 270 0.00 -15.62 16.28
CA PRO A 270 -0.95 -16.33 15.43
C PRO A 270 -2.12 -15.47 14.97
N HIS A 271 -2.57 -14.49 15.78
CA HIS A 271 -3.70 -13.62 15.44
C HIS A 271 -3.49 -12.81 14.16
N VAL A 272 -2.25 -12.56 13.74
CA VAL A 272 -1.93 -11.78 12.55
C VAL A 272 -2.46 -12.45 11.26
N ARG A 273 -2.69 -13.76 11.30
CA ARG A 273 -3.21 -14.55 10.17
C ARG A 273 -4.71 -14.42 9.94
N ASP A 274 -5.45 -14.01 10.97
CA ASP A 274 -6.92 -14.05 10.96
C ASP A 274 -7.57 -12.69 11.22
N ARG A 275 -6.82 -11.74 11.77
CA ARG A 275 -7.35 -10.44 12.19
C ARG A 275 -6.80 -9.32 11.32
N ALA A 276 -7.70 -8.43 10.91
CA ALA A 276 -7.34 -7.10 10.41
C ALA A 276 -6.62 -6.28 11.46
N ARG A 277 -5.93 -5.21 11.03
CA ARG A 277 -5.24 -4.26 11.92
C ARG A 277 -6.11 -3.80 13.08
N ALA A 278 -7.39 -3.48 12.83
CA ALA A 278 -8.32 -3.07 13.89
C ALA A 278 -8.62 -4.20 14.89
N GLY A 279 -8.67 -5.46 14.43
CA GLY A 279 -8.86 -6.62 15.29
C GLY A 279 -7.63 -6.93 16.16
N LEU A 280 -6.43 -6.66 15.64
CA LEU A 280 -5.18 -6.76 16.41
C LEU A 280 -5.08 -5.68 17.50
N SER A 281 -5.70 -4.51 17.29
CA SER A 281 -5.77 -3.42 18.28
C SER A 281 -6.60 -3.74 19.52
N ARG A 282 -7.36 -4.85 19.53
CA ARG A 282 -8.28 -5.14 20.63
C ARG A 282 -7.53 -5.64 21.88
N PRO A 283 -8.09 -5.45 23.10
CA PRO A 283 -7.48 -5.91 24.34
C PRO A 283 -7.27 -7.43 24.44
N ASP A 284 -8.00 -8.23 23.67
CA ASP A 284 -7.81 -9.68 23.57
C ASP A 284 -6.72 -10.08 22.55
N SER A 285 -5.96 -9.11 22.05
CA SER A 285 -4.85 -9.30 21.12
C SER A 285 -3.69 -8.33 21.46
N TRP A 286 -3.03 -7.76 20.45
CA TRP A 286 -1.86 -6.90 20.62
C TRP A 286 -2.20 -5.56 21.29
N GLY A 287 -3.47 -5.14 21.31
CA GLY A 287 -3.88 -4.00 22.13
C GLY A 287 -3.85 -4.26 23.65
N GLY A 288 -3.74 -5.53 24.08
CA GLY A 288 -3.74 -5.94 25.49
C GLY A 288 -2.38 -6.37 26.05
N ILE A 289 -1.30 -6.19 25.28
CA ILE A 289 0.08 -6.42 25.76
C ILE A 289 0.73 -5.10 26.13
N LYS A 290 1.58 -5.08 27.16
CA LYS A 290 2.38 -3.90 27.47
C LYS A 290 3.56 -3.77 26.51
N GLY A 291 4.06 -2.55 26.35
CA GLY A 291 5.26 -2.27 25.56
C GLY A 291 6.44 -3.16 25.95
N THR A 292 6.71 -3.20 27.26
CA THR A 292 7.76 -3.98 27.92
C THR A 292 7.61 -5.51 27.83
N GLU A 293 6.47 -6.00 27.37
CA GLU A 293 6.17 -7.44 27.28
C GLU A 293 6.24 -7.98 25.86
N GLN A 294 6.40 -7.14 24.83
CA GLN A 294 6.33 -7.55 23.42
C GLN A 294 7.53 -8.38 22.97
N PHE A 295 8.72 -8.03 23.43
CA PHE A 295 9.99 -8.54 22.89
C PHE A 295 10.75 -9.40 23.91
N ARG A 296 11.72 -10.19 23.44
CA ARG A 296 12.63 -10.88 24.35
C ARG A 296 13.46 -9.90 25.19
N PRO A 297 13.91 -10.31 26.40
CA PRO A 297 14.67 -9.45 27.31
C PRO A 297 15.88 -8.80 26.65
N GLY A 298 16.17 -7.56 27.06
CA GLY A 298 17.27 -6.76 26.55
C GLY A 298 16.86 -5.78 25.44
N TYR A 299 15.77 -6.03 24.71
CA TYR A 299 15.29 -5.08 23.69
C TYR A 299 14.64 -3.85 24.32
N PRO A 300 14.91 -2.62 23.85
CA PRO A 300 15.80 -2.28 22.73
C PRO A 300 17.26 -1.97 23.11
N ALA A 301 17.62 -1.97 24.40
CA ALA A 301 18.93 -1.52 24.88
C ALA A 301 20.12 -2.40 24.43
N THR A 302 19.91 -3.72 24.39
CA THR A 302 20.89 -4.75 24.00
C THR A 302 20.18 -5.81 23.16
N PRO A 303 19.86 -5.52 21.89
CA PRO A 303 19.10 -6.43 21.04
C PRO A 303 19.92 -7.70 20.73
N ASN A 304 19.27 -8.85 20.76
CA ASN A 304 19.85 -10.11 20.32
C ASN A 304 20.03 -10.15 18.77
N PRO A 305 20.71 -11.14 18.19
CA PRO A 305 20.98 -11.18 16.74
C PRO A 305 19.73 -11.11 15.85
N GLU A 306 18.62 -11.73 16.27
CA GLU A 306 17.37 -11.75 15.50
C GLU A 306 16.63 -10.41 15.62
N GLN A 307 16.69 -9.77 16.79
CA GLN A 307 16.19 -8.40 16.98
C GLN A 307 17.01 -7.38 16.18
N GLN A 308 18.32 -7.59 16.03
CA GLN A 308 19.16 -6.74 15.16
C GLN A 308 18.81 -6.90 13.68
N LYS A 309 18.47 -8.11 13.22
CA LYS A 309 17.94 -8.32 11.86
C LYS A 309 16.61 -7.59 11.68
N PHE A 310 15.71 -7.73 12.66
CA PHE A 310 14.44 -7.01 12.66
C PHE A 310 14.63 -5.49 12.57
N ASP A 311 15.51 -4.91 13.39
CA ASP A 311 15.82 -3.48 13.37
C ASP A 311 16.36 -3.02 12.00
N ARG A 312 17.25 -3.79 11.37
CA ARG A 312 17.75 -3.49 10.02
C ARG A 312 16.63 -3.48 8.98
N GLN A 313 15.66 -4.38 9.10
CA GLN A 313 14.52 -4.37 8.21
C GLN A 313 13.65 -3.13 8.45
N LEU A 314 13.39 -2.74 9.69
CA LEU A 314 12.67 -1.50 10.01
C LEU A 314 13.36 -0.24 9.46
N GLU A 315 14.69 -0.20 9.47
CA GLU A 315 15.47 0.87 8.83
C GLU A 315 15.29 0.87 7.31
N ALA A 316 15.35 -0.32 6.68
CA ALA A 316 15.17 -0.48 5.24
C ALA A 316 13.75 -0.12 4.75
N MET A 317 12.76 -0.04 5.64
CA MET A 317 11.40 0.41 5.32
C MET A 317 11.31 1.94 5.16
N ASN A 318 12.32 2.73 5.54
CA ASN A 318 12.30 4.19 5.40
C ASN A 318 12.41 4.59 3.91
N PRO A 319 11.47 5.36 3.36
CA PRO A 319 11.43 5.66 1.92
C PRO A 319 12.30 6.85 1.50
N ASP A 320 13.51 7.01 2.05
CA ASP A 320 14.51 7.95 1.52
C ASP A 320 15.21 7.33 0.31
N LEU A 321 14.71 7.64 -0.89
CA LEU A 321 15.06 6.96 -2.14
C LEU A 321 15.37 7.96 -3.25
N PRO A 322 16.22 7.60 -4.23
CA PRO A 322 16.35 8.37 -5.46
C PRO A 322 15.11 8.16 -6.35
N LEU A 323 14.54 9.27 -6.82
CA LEU A 323 13.26 9.35 -7.51
C LEU A 323 13.43 10.16 -8.81
N THR A 324 12.89 9.67 -9.91
CA THR A 324 13.10 10.24 -11.25
C THR A 324 11.94 11.10 -11.75
N VAL A 325 10.80 11.07 -11.06
CA VAL A 325 9.57 11.79 -11.44
C VAL A 325 9.22 12.84 -10.37
N PRO A 326 8.36 13.83 -10.68
CA PRO A 326 7.79 14.72 -9.67
C PRO A 326 7.11 13.94 -8.55
N VAL A 327 7.41 14.32 -7.30
CA VAL A 327 6.85 13.71 -6.10
C VAL A 327 6.18 14.78 -5.25
N ARG A 328 4.92 14.54 -4.89
CA ARG A 328 4.16 15.35 -3.96
C ARG A 328 3.97 14.59 -2.66
N ILE A 329 4.45 15.12 -1.55
CA ILE A 329 4.21 14.58 -0.21
C ILE A 329 3.18 15.47 0.46
N THR A 330 2.09 14.88 0.94
CA THR A 330 1.06 15.60 1.70
C THR A 330 1.11 15.18 3.16
N GLN A 331 1.06 16.12 4.09
CA GLN A 331 1.04 15.82 5.52
C GLN A 331 0.22 16.85 6.30
N ALA A 332 -0.68 16.39 7.15
CA ALA A 332 -1.31 17.23 8.17
C ALA A 332 -0.42 17.34 9.41
N ALA A 333 -0.27 18.56 9.96
CA ALA A 333 0.50 18.81 11.17
C ALA A 333 0.01 17.99 12.37
N ASP A 334 -1.32 17.87 12.48
CA ASP A 334 -2.01 17.25 13.63
C ASP A 334 -2.30 15.76 13.41
N ASP A 335 -1.67 15.13 12.41
CA ASP A 335 -1.79 13.70 12.21
C ASP A 335 -1.15 12.93 13.36
N GLU A 336 -1.96 12.23 14.16
CA GLU A 336 -1.49 11.47 15.32
C GLU A 336 -1.00 10.06 14.98
N ARG A 337 -1.22 9.57 13.74
CA ARG A 337 -0.83 8.21 13.33
C ARG A 337 0.53 8.23 12.64
N VAL A 338 0.68 9.07 11.62
CA VAL A 338 1.96 9.36 10.97
C VAL A 338 2.26 10.82 11.23
N ARG A 339 3.04 11.07 12.28
CA ARG A 339 3.28 12.41 12.80
C ARG A 339 4.26 13.16 11.91
N ALA A 340 3.95 14.44 11.63
CA ALA A 340 4.81 15.33 10.88
C ALA A 340 6.14 15.60 11.62
N ASP A 341 6.06 15.96 12.90
CA ASP A 341 7.21 16.26 13.76
C ASP A 341 7.00 15.67 15.19
N PRO A 342 7.32 14.38 15.40
CA PRO A 342 7.12 13.69 16.67
C PRO A 342 8.30 13.80 17.65
N ALA A 343 9.07 14.90 17.61
CA ALA A 343 10.29 15.09 18.38
C ALA A 343 10.27 14.43 19.79
N PRO A 344 11.32 13.68 20.18
CA PRO A 344 12.64 13.58 19.55
C PRO A 344 12.74 12.53 18.42
N LEU A 345 11.63 11.87 18.06
CA LEU A 345 11.62 10.95 16.93
C LEU A 345 11.54 11.73 15.61
N LEU A 346 11.99 11.09 14.53
CA LEU A 346 11.85 11.61 13.18
C LEU A 346 10.43 11.32 12.66
N GLY A 347 9.91 12.24 11.87
CA GLY A 347 8.61 12.14 11.22
C GLY A 347 8.68 12.59 9.77
N THR A 348 7.51 12.89 9.19
CA THR A 348 7.42 13.25 7.78
C THR A 348 8.21 14.52 7.42
N ASP A 349 8.33 15.49 8.33
CA ASP A 349 9.15 16.70 8.10
C ASP A 349 10.63 16.31 7.86
N ALA A 350 11.17 15.37 8.65
CA ALA A 350 12.53 14.86 8.46
C ALA A 350 12.67 14.03 7.17
N LEU A 351 11.68 13.17 6.86
CA LEU A 351 11.69 12.41 5.60
C LEU A 351 11.74 13.34 4.38
N VAL A 352 11.01 14.45 4.40
CA VAL A 352 11.01 15.43 3.30
C VAL A 352 12.38 16.07 3.14
N GLU A 353 13.07 16.41 4.23
CA GLU A 353 14.44 16.94 4.21
C GLU A 353 15.41 15.92 3.59
N GLU A 354 15.35 14.66 4.04
CA GLU A 354 16.14 13.54 3.50
C GLU A 354 15.92 13.37 2.00
N LEU A 355 14.65 13.21 1.58
CA LEU A 355 14.29 13.06 0.18
C LEU A 355 14.72 14.25 -0.68
N THR A 356 14.59 15.48 -0.15
CA THR A 356 15.05 16.68 -0.86
C THR A 356 16.56 16.68 -1.04
N ALA A 357 17.31 16.23 -0.02
CA ALA A 357 18.77 16.10 -0.12
C ALA A 357 19.17 15.02 -1.14
N THR A 358 18.59 13.82 -1.02
CA THR A 358 18.82 12.67 -1.91
C THR A 358 18.50 13.00 -3.37
N ASN A 359 17.50 13.87 -3.61
CA ASN A 359 17.04 14.24 -4.94
C ASN A 359 17.37 15.69 -5.36
N SER A 360 18.34 16.31 -4.68
CA SER A 360 18.65 17.74 -4.81
C SER A 360 18.96 18.20 -6.24
N GLU A 361 19.59 17.37 -7.07
CA GLU A 361 19.89 17.70 -8.48
C GLU A 361 18.64 17.87 -9.35
N ARG A 362 17.48 17.32 -8.93
CA ARG A 362 16.24 17.30 -9.72
C ARG A 362 15.24 18.35 -9.26
N GLY A 363 15.27 18.71 -7.98
CA GLY A 363 14.28 19.64 -7.40
C GLY A 363 12.84 19.16 -7.58
N ASN A 364 12.62 17.83 -7.54
CA ASN A 364 11.37 17.17 -7.87
C ASN A 364 10.51 16.80 -6.64
N ILE A 365 10.91 17.21 -5.43
CA ILE A 365 10.16 16.96 -4.19
C ILE A 365 9.33 18.20 -3.84
N HIS A 366 8.01 18.01 -3.76
CA HIS A 366 7.04 19.04 -3.40
C HIS A 366 6.36 18.65 -2.10
N TYR A 367 6.49 19.48 -1.06
CA TYR A 367 5.88 19.22 0.23
C TYR A 367 4.64 20.08 0.46
N ARG A 368 3.47 19.43 0.54
CA ARG A 368 2.21 20.03 0.97
C ARG A 368 1.98 19.72 2.44
N ARG A 369 2.50 20.60 3.30
CA ARG A 369 2.25 20.56 4.74
C ARG A 369 1.03 21.41 5.09
N TYR A 370 0.02 20.79 5.68
CA TYR A 370 -1.18 21.46 6.19
C TYR A 370 -0.96 21.88 7.65
N GLU A 371 -1.22 23.14 7.96
CA GLU A 371 -1.04 23.72 9.30
C GLU A 371 -2.00 23.13 10.33
N PRO A 372 -1.68 23.20 11.63
CA PRO A 372 -2.60 22.76 12.68
C PRO A 372 -4.01 23.36 12.54
N GLY A 373 -5.03 22.52 12.73
CA GLY A 373 -6.44 22.88 12.66
C GLY A 373 -7.02 23.11 11.26
N THR A 374 -6.23 22.91 10.19
CA THR A 374 -6.72 23.08 8.81
C THR A 374 -7.50 21.88 8.28
N VAL A 375 -7.04 20.67 8.63
CA VAL A 375 -7.72 19.41 8.27
C VAL A 375 -8.80 19.12 9.30
N PRO A 376 -10.06 18.83 8.89
CA PRO A 376 -11.15 18.56 9.82
C PRO A 376 -10.86 17.36 10.74
N ALA A 377 -11.18 17.52 12.02
CA ALA A 377 -10.95 16.51 13.06
C ALA A 377 -12.21 15.68 13.40
N ASP A 378 -13.35 16.00 12.81
CA ASP A 378 -14.66 15.37 13.04
C ASP A 378 -14.87 14.07 12.24
N GLU A 379 -13.88 13.67 11.44
CA GLU A 379 -13.87 12.42 10.69
C GLU A 379 -13.69 11.19 11.59
N PRO A 380 -14.47 10.10 11.44
CA PRO A 380 -14.42 8.93 12.33
C PRO A 380 -13.06 8.22 12.39
N LEU A 381 -12.27 8.28 11.32
CA LEU A 381 -10.92 7.71 11.26
C LEU A 381 -9.82 8.74 11.62
N GLY A 382 -10.22 9.95 11.98
CA GLY A 382 -9.35 11.05 12.41
C GLY A 382 -8.62 11.75 11.26
N ILE A 383 -7.82 12.75 11.63
CA ILE A 383 -7.08 13.64 10.74
C ILE A 383 -6.24 12.89 9.70
N HIS A 384 -5.65 11.76 10.10
CA HIS A 384 -4.85 10.90 9.23
C HIS A 384 -5.60 10.50 7.95
N PHE A 385 -6.90 10.17 8.06
CA PHE A 385 -7.74 9.82 6.91
C PHE A 385 -8.40 11.06 6.31
N ALA A 386 -8.85 12.00 7.14
CA ALA A 386 -9.44 13.27 6.70
C ALA A 386 -8.54 14.04 5.72
N THR A 387 -7.22 13.88 5.86
CA THR A 387 -6.22 14.46 4.95
C THR A 387 -6.48 14.06 3.49
N ILE A 388 -6.94 12.84 3.21
CA ILE A 388 -7.27 12.39 1.84
C ILE A 388 -8.35 13.30 1.23
N GLY A 389 -9.47 13.47 1.93
CA GLY A 389 -10.60 14.28 1.47
C GLY A 389 -10.24 15.76 1.38
N HIS A 390 -9.52 16.28 2.38
CA HIS A 390 -9.08 17.67 2.40
C HIS A 390 -8.12 18.00 1.25
N ASP A 391 -7.20 17.08 0.93
CA ASP A 391 -6.18 17.25 -0.10
C ASP A 391 -6.70 17.05 -1.53
N THR A 392 -7.88 16.42 -1.68
CA THR A 392 -8.41 15.98 -2.98
C THR A 392 -8.41 17.08 -4.05
N PRO A 393 -8.89 18.32 -3.80
CA PRO A 393 -8.92 19.35 -4.84
C PRO A 393 -7.53 19.73 -5.38
N GLU A 394 -6.55 19.96 -4.49
CA GLU A 394 -5.19 20.35 -4.86
C GLU A 394 -4.42 19.18 -5.48
N LEU A 395 -4.63 17.97 -4.96
CA LEU A 395 -4.07 16.74 -5.51
C LEU A 395 -4.54 16.51 -6.94
N THR A 396 -5.85 16.64 -7.19
CA THR A 396 -6.43 16.47 -8.53
C THR A 396 -5.87 17.50 -9.51
N GLU A 397 -5.73 18.77 -9.13
CA GLU A 397 -5.13 19.80 -9.99
C GLU A 397 -3.67 19.44 -10.37
N TRP A 398 -2.87 19.03 -9.38
CA TRP A 398 -1.49 18.63 -9.59
C TRP A 398 -1.37 17.40 -10.50
N LEU A 399 -2.20 16.37 -10.28
CA LEU A 399 -2.24 15.17 -11.13
C LEU A 399 -2.70 15.49 -12.55
N ALA A 400 -3.72 16.34 -12.72
CA ALA A 400 -4.23 16.73 -14.02
C ALA A 400 -3.14 17.37 -14.88
N ALA A 401 -2.30 18.24 -14.30
CA ALA A 401 -1.18 18.86 -15.00
C ALA A 401 -0.17 17.82 -15.51
N LEU A 402 0.09 16.75 -14.76
CA LEU A 402 1.05 15.70 -15.12
C LEU A 402 0.49 14.70 -16.15
N LEU A 403 -0.78 14.33 -16.00
CA LEU A 403 -1.46 13.35 -16.85
C LEU A 403 -1.83 13.94 -18.22
N THR A 404 -2.05 15.25 -18.32
CA THR A 404 -2.40 15.93 -19.58
C THR A 404 -1.22 16.54 -20.33
N ALA A 405 -0.06 16.75 -19.67
CA ALA A 405 1.11 17.29 -20.32
C ALA A 405 1.52 16.42 -21.52
N ALA A 406 1.46 16.97 -22.73
CA ALA A 406 2.05 16.32 -23.90
C ALA A 406 3.54 16.10 -23.60
N GLY A 407 3.99 14.83 -23.58
CA GLY A 407 5.42 14.53 -23.39
C GLY A 407 6.26 15.23 -24.46
N PRO A 408 7.57 15.47 -24.19
CA PRO A 408 8.45 15.95 -25.24
C PRO A 408 8.40 14.94 -26.39
N ARG A 409 8.17 15.43 -27.62
CA ARG A 409 8.36 14.63 -28.83
C ARG A 409 9.87 14.38 -28.93
N GLY A 410 10.31 13.25 -28.40
CA GLY A 410 11.68 12.73 -28.53
C GLY A 410 11.75 11.78 -29.71
#